data_AF-A0A8B6XCF6-F1
#
_entry.id   AF-A0A8B6XCF6-F1
#
_cell.length_a   1.000
_cell.length_b   1.000
_cell.length_c   1.000
_cell.angle_alpha   90.00
_cell.angle_beta   90.00
_cell.angle_gamma   90.00
#
_symmetry.space_group_name_H-M   'P 1'
#
loop_
_entity.id
_entity.type
_entity.pdbx_description
1 polymer ?
#
loop_
_entity_poly.entity_id
_entity_poly.type
_entity_poly.pdbx_seq_one_letter_code
_entity_poly.pdbx_strand_id
1 'polypeptide(L)'
;MLERKLPLRRRVADAINIDELERMARARVPAFAHEYLAGGAEDELTLAANRAAFAHRRFLPPMLRPAPARRLGATLFGRPLALPLAIAPTGFNGLQARDGDCALARAAASAGVPFTLSTVANASIEQIAAAAPEGRRWFQLYPLRDRAITLDLLARARRSGFEALVLTADAVHYGNREWDRRSYRGALRLRWGRLLDVARHPRWVRAVMGQGGLPGFANLAPYLPAGQGSVARTVAFIDGQMDRALDWAFLDWLRAHWDGPLLLKGVLRADDALQAFAHGADGVIVSNHGGRQLDGAIASLDALAAIRAAVGPAATLLLDGGIRRGTDIAKALALGADAVLTGRATLFGLAAGGEAGARRALDLLGAEFDRTLALLGCTAPEELGLHLVVAAPEIHR
;
A
#
# COMPACT_ATOMS: atom_id res chain seq x y z
N MET A 1 -5.02 -12.28 28.56
CA MET A 1 -5.88 -11.17 28.07
C MET A 1 -7.12 -11.82 27.45
N LEU A 2 -8.34 -11.54 27.93
CA LEU A 2 -9.57 -12.14 27.37
C LEU A 2 -9.68 -11.80 25.87
N GLU A 3 -9.76 -12.82 25.02
CA GLU A 3 -9.95 -12.67 23.58
C GLU A 3 -11.35 -12.07 23.33
N ARG A 4 -11.41 -10.76 23.08
CA ARG A 4 -12.68 -10.06 22.86
C ARG A 4 -13.32 -10.53 21.54
N LYS A 5 -14.40 -11.32 21.64
CA LYS A 5 -15.15 -11.82 20.47
C LYS A 5 -15.97 -10.69 19.84
N LEU A 6 -15.90 -10.55 18.52
CA LEU A 6 -16.85 -9.71 17.77
C LEU A 6 -18.19 -10.43 17.60
N PRO A 7 -19.31 -9.70 17.53
CA PRO A 7 -20.59 -10.27 17.12
C PRO A 7 -20.49 -10.84 15.70
N LEU A 8 -21.08 -12.02 15.47
CA LEU A 8 -20.97 -12.83 14.25
C LEU A 8 -21.62 -12.23 12.98
N ARG A 9 -22.37 -11.11 13.10
CA ARG A 9 -23.06 -10.45 11.98
C ARG A 9 -23.00 -8.93 12.11
N ARG A 10 -21.93 -8.32 11.60
CA ARG A 10 -21.85 -6.87 11.41
C ARG A 10 -21.79 -6.56 9.92
N ARG A 11 -22.48 -5.51 9.48
CA ARG A 11 -22.29 -4.95 8.14
C ARG A 11 -20.92 -4.29 8.14
N VAL A 12 -20.25 -4.26 6.99
CA VAL A 12 -18.91 -3.64 6.91
C VAL A 12 -18.93 -2.16 7.33
N ALA A 13 -20.04 -1.47 7.11
CA ALA A 13 -20.27 -0.11 7.57
C ALA A 13 -20.24 0.06 9.10
N ASP A 14 -20.57 -0.99 9.86
CA ASP A 14 -20.59 -0.97 11.32
C ASP A 14 -19.19 -1.22 11.94
N ALA A 15 -18.16 -1.47 11.12
CA ALA A 15 -16.79 -1.63 11.60
C ALA A 15 -16.30 -0.31 12.21
N ILE A 16 -15.74 -0.37 13.43
CA ILE A 16 -15.32 0.85 14.16
C ILE A 16 -13.82 1.13 14.08
N ASN A 17 -13.02 0.21 13.53
CA ASN A 17 -11.59 0.38 13.29
C ASN A 17 -11.09 -0.64 12.25
N ILE A 18 -9.83 -0.48 11.82
CA ILE A 18 -9.21 -1.36 10.81
C ILE A 18 -9.07 -2.81 11.29
N ASP A 19 -8.87 -3.05 12.59
CA ASP A 19 -8.70 -4.41 13.12
C ASP A 19 -10.02 -5.20 13.11
N GLU A 20 -11.16 -4.52 13.17
CA GLU A 20 -12.46 -5.12 12.87
C GLU A 20 -12.57 -5.51 11.41
N LEU A 21 -12.14 -4.65 10.48
CA LEU A 21 -12.12 -4.97 9.05
C LEU A 21 -11.20 -6.16 8.75
N GLU A 22 -10.04 -6.25 9.39
CA GLU A 22 -9.13 -7.39 9.26
C GLU A 22 -9.79 -8.71 9.70
N ARG A 23 -10.49 -8.69 10.83
CA ARG A 23 -11.22 -9.88 11.31
C ARG A 23 -12.41 -10.24 10.42
N MET A 24 -13.12 -9.24 9.90
CA MET A 24 -14.18 -9.45 8.92
C MET A 24 -13.61 -10.05 7.61
N ALA A 25 -12.47 -9.54 7.14
CA ALA A 25 -11.75 -10.08 5.99
C ALA A 25 -11.37 -11.54 6.21
N ARG A 26 -10.76 -11.88 7.35
CA ARG A 26 -10.39 -13.25 7.73
C ARG A 26 -11.57 -14.22 7.74
N ALA A 27 -12.76 -13.75 8.10
CA ALA A 27 -13.98 -14.56 8.07
C ALA A 27 -14.62 -14.67 6.67
N ARG A 28 -14.26 -13.78 5.74
CA ARG A 28 -14.91 -13.62 4.44
C ARG A 28 -14.16 -14.30 3.30
N VAL A 29 -12.83 -14.29 3.34
CA VAL A 29 -11.96 -14.84 2.29
C VAL A 29 -11.28 -16.13 2.77
N PRO A 30 -10.98 -17.08 1.87
CA PRO A 30 -10.22 -18.28 2.22
C PRO A 30 -8.86 -17.95 2.84
N ALA A 31 -8.36 -18.85 3.69
CA ALA A 31 -7.14 -18.67 4.45
C ALA A 31 -5.93 -18.35 3.56
N PHE A 32 -5.80 -18.96 2.38
CA PHE A 32 -4.68 -18.67 1.47
C PHE A 32 -4.72 -17.22 0.94
N ALA A 33 -5.92 -16.67 0.70
CA ALA A 33 -6.08 -15.29 0.23
C ALA A 33 -5.83 -14.30 1.37
N HIS A 34 -6.28 -14.63 2.59
CA HIS A 34 -5.99 -13.86 3.79
C HIS A 34 -4.49 -13.86 4.12
N GLU A 35 -3.84 -15.02 4.09
CA GLU A 35 -2.40 -15.18 4.35
C GLU A 35 -1.54 -14.40 3.36
N TYR A 36 -1.90 -14.42 2.06
CA TYR A 36 -1.25 -13.59 1.05
C TYR A 36 -1.28 -12.09 1.39
N LEU A 37 -2.41 -11.63 1.91
CA LEU A 37 -2.63 -10.23 2.30
C LEU A 37 -1.91 -9.89 3.62
N ALA A 38 -2.14 -10.69 4.66
CA ALA A 38 -1.69 -10.40 6.02
C ALA A 38 -0.19 -10.67 6.21
N GLY A 39 0.33 -11.70 5.56
CA GLY A 39 1.67 -12.25 5.81
C GLY A 39 2.83 -11.35 5.38
N GLY A 40 3.96 -11.56 6.04
CA GLY A 40 5.27 -10.96 5.80
C GLY A 40 6.30 -11.97 5.28
N ALA A 41 7.56 -11.55 5.26
CA ALA A 41 8.70 -12.44 4.99
C ALA A 41 9.11 -13.17 6.28
N GLU A 42 9.55 -14.42 6.13
CA GLU A 42 10.24 -15.22 7.15
C GLU A 42 9.51 -15.24 8.50
N ASP A 43 10.15 -14.78 9.57
CA ASP A 43 9.63 -14.78 10.94
C ASP A 43 8.67 -13.59 11.21
N GLU A 44 8.42 -12.76 10.19
CA GLU A 44 7.57 -11.58 10.22
C GLU A 44 8.05 -10.52 11.23
N LEU A 45 9.36 -10.49 11.54
CA LEU A 45 9.96 -9.56 12.50
C LEU A 45 9.75 -8.10 12.06
N THR A 46 10.02 -7.81 10.80
CA THR A 46 9.87 -6.49 10.18
C THR A 46 8.40 -6.09 10.06
N LEU A 47 7.51 -7.06 9.80
CA LEU A 47 6.07 -6.84 9.78
C LEU A 47 5.57 -6.40 11.17
N ALA A 48 6.01 -7.09 12.22
CA ALA A 48 5.71 -6.73 13.61
C ALA A 48 6.36 -5.39 14.00
N ALA A 49 7.63 -5.19 13.65
CA ALA A 49 8.39 -3.97 13.91
C ALA A 49 7.70 -2.73 13.32
N ASN A 50 7.14 -2.83 12.11
CA ASN A 50 6.38 -1.75 11.49
C ASN A 50 5.20 -1.28 12.36
N ARG A 51 4.52 -2.18 13.08
CA ARG A 51 3.43 -1.81 14.01
C ARG A 51 3.99 -1.31 15.34
N ALA A 52 5.05 -1.94 15.84
CA ALA A 52 5.71 -1.54 17.07
C ALA A 52 6.28 -0.12 16.99
N ALA A 53 6.91 0.27 15.88
CA ALA A 53 7.49 1.59 15.69
C ALA A 53 6.48 2.73 15.92
N PHE A 54 5.24 2.60 15.39
CA PHE A 54 4.18 3.55 15.70
C PHE A 54 3.79 3.52 17.18
N ALA A 55 3.71 2.35 17.81
CA ALA A 55 3.38 2.22 19.23
C ALA A 55 4.46 2.82 20.15
N HIS A 56 5.73 2.76 19.75
CA HIS A 56 6.86 3.35 20.46
C HIS A 56 6.93 4.88 20.33
N ARG A 57 6.15 5.50 19.46
CA ARG A 57 5.98 6.97 19.43
C ARG A 57 4.75 7.37 20.23
N ARG A 58 4.90 8.31 21.17
CA ARG A 58 3.82 8.83 22.01
C ARG A 58 3.60 10.31 21.74
N PHE A 59 2.35 10.76 21.90
CA PHE A 59 2.03 12.17 21.76
C PHE A 59 2.25 12.94 23.06
N LEU A 60 2.58 14.22 22.94
CA LEU A 60 2.58 15.22 24.00
C LEU A 60 1.49 16.27 23.69
N PRO A 61 0.23 16.02 24.08
CA PRO A 61 -0.86 16.93 23.75
C PRO A 61 -0.70 18.26 24.50
N PRO A 62 -0.71 19.42 23.82
CA PRO A 62 -0.72 20.71 24.49
C PRO A 62 -2.06 20.93 25.21
N MET A 63 -2.02 21.55 26.39
CA MET A 63 -3.23 21.91 27.12
C MET A 63 -3.75 23.27 26.66
N LEU A 64 -5.07 23.46 26.70
CA LEU A 64 -5.75 24.73 26.39
C LEU A 64 -5.46 25.30 24.99
N ARG A 65 -5.11 24.45 24.01
CA ARG A 65 -4.93 24.83 22.61
C ARG A 65 -6.19 24.48 21.79
N PRO A 66 -7.03 25.46 21.41
CA PRO A 66 -8.26 25.19 20.68
C PRO A 66 -7.99 24.78 19.23
N ALA A 67 -8.77 23.83 18.71
CA ALA A 67 -8.76 23.43 17.30
C ALA A 67 -10.20 23.26 16.76
N PRO A 68 -11.01 24.34 16.72
CA PRO A 68 -12.45 24.26 16.47
C PRO A 68 -12.79 23.94 15.01
N ALA A 69 -11.99 24.41 14.06
CA ALA A 69 -12.10 24.10 12.64
C ALA A 69 -10.76 23.51 12.18
N ARG A 70 -10.80 22.36 11.51
CA ARG A 70 -9.60 21.64 11.08
C ARG A 70 -9.65 21.39 9.58
N ARG A 71 -8.56 21.71 8.91
CA ARG A 71 -8.29 21.24 7.56
C ARG A 71 -7.54 19.92 7.68
N LEU A 72 -8.04 18.88 7.01
CA LEU A 72 -7.37 17.59 7.01
C LEU A 72 -6.44 17.42 5.80
N GLY A 73 -6.78 18.07 4.69
CA GLY A 73 -6.08 17.90 3.42
C GLY A 73 -4.67 18.48 3.39
N ALA A 74 -3.92 18.07 2.37
CA ALA A 74 -2.57 18.54 2.04
C ALA A 74 -2.45 18.82 0.53
N THR A 75 -1.31 19.31 0.07
CA THR A 75 -1.02 19.45 -1.36
C THR A 75 0.15 18.56 -1.72
N LEU A 76 0.03 17.79 -2.80
CA LEU A 76 1.09 16.92 -3.27
C LEU A 76 1.20 17.00 -4.79
N PHE A 77 2.41 17.34 -5.27
CA PHE A 77 2.71 17.62 -6.67
C PHE A 77 1.76 18.65 -7.30
N GLY A 78 1.53 19.75 -6.58
CA GLY A 78 0.68 20.86 -7.05
C GLY A 78 -0.83 20.57 -7.06
N ARG A 79 -1.28 19.41 -6.59
CA ARG A 79 -2.71 19.05 -6.54
C ARG A 79 -3.18 18.76 -5.12
N PRO A 80 -4.40 19.17 -4.75
CA PRO A 80 -4.93 18.96 -3.41
C PRO A 80 -5.22 17.48 -3.12
N LEU A 81 -5.10 17.13 -1.85
CA LEU A 81 -5.52 15.87 -1.24
C LEU A 81 -6.55 16.18 -0.17
N ALA A 82 -7.63 15.41 -0.07
CA ALA A 82 -8.59 15.58 1.03
C ALA A 82 -8.05 15.08 2.38
N LEU A 83 -7.11 14.13 2.34
CA LEU A 83 -6.34 13.59 3.46
C LEU A 83 -4.88 13.44 3.01
N PRO A 84 -3.86 13.54 3.89
CA PRO A 84 -2.46 13.34 3.55
C PRO A 84 -2.16 11.85 3.42
N LEU A 85 -2.88 11.20 2.51
CA LEU A 85 -2.96 9.76 2.33
C LEU A 85 -3.15 9.43 0.85
N ALA A 86 -2.57 8.32 0.40
CA ALA A 86 -2.89 7.66 -0.85
C ALA A 86 -3.09 6.15 -0.62
N ILE A 87 -3.73 5.45 -1.55
CA ILE A 87 -3.75 3.98 -1.54
C ILE A 87 -2.47 3.47 -2.19
N ALA A 88 -1.74 2.63 -1.46
CA ALA A 88 -0.47 2.04 -1.88
C ALA A 88 -0.64 1.05 -3.04
N PRO A 89 0.39 0.87 -3.89
CA PRO A 89 0.36 -0.14 -4.93
C PRO A 89 0.39 -1.53 -4.32
N THR A 90 -0.66 -2.31 -4.56
CA THR A 90 -0.76 -3.70 -4.11
C THR A 90 -1.18 -4.59 -5.27
N GLY A 91 -0.43 -5.66 -5.48
CA GLY A 91 -0.68 -6.63 -6.54
C GLY A 91 -1.77 -7.63 -6.16
N PHE A 92 -2.36 -8.23 -7.19
CA PHE A 92 -3.27 -9.37 -7.08
C PHE A 92 -4.50 -9.14 -6.16
N ASN A 93 -5.04 -7.92 -6.15
CA ASN A 93 -6.19 -7.53 -5.30
C ASN A 93 -7.47 -8.32 -5.62
N GLY A 94 -7.55 -8.89 -6.83
CA GLY A 94 -8.55 -9.86 -7.29
C GLY A 94 -8.70 -11.11 -6.42
N LEU A 95 -7.67 -11.47 -5.65
CA LEU A 95 -7.75 -12.51 -4.62
C LEU A 95 -8.71 -12.15 -3.48
N GLN A 96 -8.79 -10.86 -3.14
CA GLN A 96 -9.60 -10.36 -2.03
C GLN A 96 -11.04 -10.10 -2.50
N ALA A 97 -11.18 -9.44 -3.64
CA ALA A 97 -12.45 -9.21 -4.32
C ALA A 97 -12.19 -9.09 -5.82
N ARG A 98 -13.06 -9.67 -6.66
CA ARG A 98 -12.87 -9.83 -8.11
C ARG A 98 -12.37 -8.57 -8.81
N ASP A 99 -13.08 -7.45 -8.64
CA ASP A 99 -12.74 -6.15 -9.23
C ASP A 99 -11.97 -5.25 -8.25
N GLY A 100 -11.08 -5.86 -7.47
CA GLY A 100 -10.45 -5.25 -6.31
C GLY A 100 -9.74 -3.94 -6.60
N ASP A 101 -8.98 -3.89 -7.70
CA ASP A 101 -8.27 -2.68 -8.12
C ASP A 101 -9.24 -1.54 -8.47
N CYS A 102 -10.29 -1.84 -9.26
CA CYS A 102 -11.31 -0.86 -9.61
C CYS A 102 -12.11 -0.37 -8.40
N ALA A 103 -12.40 -1.27 -7.44
CA ALA A 103 -13.08 -0.94 -6.20
C ALA A 103 -12.23 0.00 -5.32
N LEU A 104 -10.92 -0.24 -5.22
CA LEU A 104 -9.99 0.64 -4.51
C LEU A 104 -9.86 2.00 -5.22
N ALA A 105 -9.79 2.01 -6.55
CA ALA A 105 -9.73 3.25 -7.33
C ALA A 105 -10.97 4.14 -7.11
N ARG A 106 -12.17 3.55 -7.12
CA ARG A 106 -13.42 4.28 -6.82
C ARG A 106 -13.50 4.75 -5.37
N ALA A 107 -13.05 3.92 -4.43
CA ALA A 107 -12.97 4.31 -3.02
C ALA A 107 -12.03 5.51 -2.83
N ALA A 108 -10.84 5.46 -3.42
CA ALA A 108 -9.85 6.55 -3.38
C ALA A 108 -10.40 7.84 -4.00
N ALA A 109 -10.99 7.74 -5.19
CA ALA A 109 -11.61 8.89 -5.86
C ALA A 109 -12.69 9.54 -5.00
N SER A 110 -13.56 8.73 -4.38
CA SER A 110 -14.62 9.25 -3.50
C SER A 110 -14.10 9.91 -2.22
N ALA A 111 -12.95 9.48 -1.74
CA ALA A 111 -12.30 10.05 -0.57
C ALA A 111 -11.36 11.21 -0.93
N GLY A 112 -11.25 11.59 -2.21
CA GLY A 112 -10.36 12.67 -2.66
C GLY A 112 -8.87 12.37 -2.44
N VAL A 113 -8.48 11.09 -2.51
CA VAL A 113 -7.08 10.64 -2.36
C VAL A 113 -6.60 9.86 -3.60
N PRO A 114 -5.28 9.84 -3.89
CA PRO A 114 -4.73 9.09 -5.01
C PRO A 114 -4.84 7.58 -4.81
N PHE A 115 -5.04 6.86 -5.92
CA PHE A 115 -4.88 5.43 -6.01
C PHE A 115 -3.65 5.07 -6.83
N THR A 116 -2.77 4.23 -6.29
CA THR A 116 -1.59 3.73 -7.00
C THR A 116 -1.86 2.33 -7.56
N LEU A 117 -1.93 2.20 -8.87
CA LEU A 117 -2.10 0.91 -9.55
C LEU A 117 -0.76 0.17 -9.63
N SER A 118 -0.74 -1.12 -9.28
CA SER A 118 0.46 -1.95 -9.45
C SER A 118 0.65 -2.44 -10.89
N THR A 119 1.90 -2.62 -11.32
CA THR A 119 2.25 -3.36 -12.54
C THR A 119 1.60 -4.74 -12.56
N VAL A 120 1.51 -5.42 -11.41
CA VAL A 120 0.92 -6.77 -11.27
C VAL A 120 -0.50 -6.71 -10.70
N ALA A 121 -1.32 -5.82 -11.24
CA ALA A 121 -2.73 -5.68 -10.93
C ALA A 121 -3.63 -6.63 -11.75
N ASN A 122 -4.84 -6.88 -11.26
CA ASN A 122 -5.85 -7.66 -11.96
C ASN A 122 -6.70 -6.81 -12.92
N ALA A 123 -6.76 -5.50 -12.71
CA ALA A 123 -7.29 -4.53 -13.67
C ALA A 123 -6.17 -3.89 -14.50
N SER A 124 -6.47 -3.57 -15.76
CA SER A 124 -5.55 -2.84 -16.63
C SER A 124 -5.50 -1.35 -16.28
N ILE A 125 -4.44 -0.67 -16.71
CA ILE A 125 -4.30 0.80 -16.68
C ILE A 125 -5.58 1.48 -17.19
N GLU A 126 -6.10 1.03 -18.33
CA GLU A 126 -7.28 1.59 -18.98
C GLU A 126 -8.56 1.31 -18.18
N GLN A 127 -8.69 0.12 -17.60
CA GLN A 127 -9.83 -0.23 -16.76
C GLN A 127 -9.88 0.63 -15.49
N ILE A 128 -8.73 0.99 -14.92
CA ILE A 128 -8.67 1.90 -13.76
C ILE A 128 -9.07 3.32 -14.15
N ALA A 129 -8.60 3.81 -15.30
CA ALA A 129 -9.02 5.12 -15.80
C ALA A 129 -10.53 5.18 -16.04
N ALA A 130 -11.12 4.11 -16.61
CA ALA A 130 -12.57 4.01 -16.82
C ALA A 130 -13.35 3.85 -15.51
N ALA A 131 -12.82 3.12 -14.53
CA ALA A 131 -13.52 2.85 -13.26
C ALA A 131 -13.60 4.10 -12.37
N ALA A 132 -12.61 4.99 -12.43
CA ALA A 132 -12.53 6.19 -11.61
C ALA A 132 -12.03 7.38 -12.47
N PRO A 133 -12.85 7.90 -13.40
CA PRO A 133 -12.43 8.91 -14.39
C PRO A 133 -11.90 10.20 -13.76
N GLU A 134 -12.53 10.66 -12.68
CA GLU A 134 -12.14 11.84 -11.89
C GLU A 134 -11.11 11.54 -10.79
N GLY A 135 -10.70 10.27 -10.64
CA GLY A 135 -9.76 9.85 -9.61
C GLY A 135 -8.32 10.28 -9.94
N ARG A 136 -7.56 10.66 -8.91
CA ARG A 136 -6.11 10.83 -9.02
C ARG A 136 -5.46 9.45 -9.11
N ARG A 137 -4.72 9.18 -10.18
CA ARG A 137 -4.17 7.85 -10.51
C ARG A 137 -2.66 7.89 -10.62
N TRP A 138 -1.98 7.05 -9.84
CA TRP A 138 -0.55 6.83 -9.92
C TRP A 138 -0.27 5.43 -10.42
N PHE A 139 0.80 5.25 -11.19
CA PHE A 139 1.17 3.95 -11.71
C PHE A 139 2.46 3.50 -11.04
N GLN A 140 2.45 2.32 -10.46
CA GLN A 140 3.65 1.71 -9.91
C GLN A 140 4.27 0.76 -10.92
N LEU A 141 5.53 1.01 -11.23
CA LEU A 141 6.35 0.23 -12.16
C LEU A 141 7.26 -0.73 -11.39
N TYR A 142 7.26 -2.01 -11.77
CA TYR A 142 8.38 -2.90 -11.50
C TYR A 142 9.36 -2.83 -12.67
N PRO A 143 10.69 -2.81 -12.40
CA PRO A 143 11.67 -2.75 -13.47
C PRO A 143 11.69 -4.07 -14.23
N LEU A 144 11.18 -4.04 -15.46
CA LEU A 144 11.18 -5.20 -16.35
C LEU A 144 12.44 -5.20 -17.20
N ARG A 145 13.01 -6.39 -17.43
CA ARG A 145 14.17 -6.61 -18.30
C ARG A 145 13.89 -6.15 -19.72
N ASP A 146 12.71 -6.50 -20.25
CA ASP A 146 12.27 -6.01 -21.55
C ASP A 146 11.85 -4.54 -21.44
N ARG A 147 12.72 -3.65 -21.94
CA ARG A 147 12.48 -2.21 -21.97
C ARG A 147 11.31 -1.83 -22.89
N ALA A 148 11.00 -2.62 -23.93
CA ALA A 148 9.86 -2.35 -24.80
C ALA A 148 8.53 -2.50 -24.05
N ILE A 149 8.42 -3.52 -23.17
CA ILE A 149 7.25 -3.67 -22.29
C ILE A 149 7.13 -2.47 -21.36
N THR A 150 8.25 -2.03 -20.77
CA THR A 150 8.26 -0.86 -19.88
C THR A 150 7.79 0.39 -20.62
N LEU A 151 8.32 0.66 -21.82
CA LEU A 151 7.92 1.81 -22.64
C LEU A 151 6.44 1.80 -23.01
N ASP A 152 5.87 0.63 -23.37
CA ASP A 152 4.43 0.53 -23.67
C ASP A 152 3.58 0.77 -22.41
N LEU A 153 3.97 0.23 -21.25
CA LEU A 153 3.28 0.50 -19.98
C LEU A 153 3.29 2.00 -19.63
N LEU A 154 4.42 2.68 -19.82
CA LEU A 154 4.51 4.14 -19.61
C LEU A 154 3.60 4.91 -20.58
N ALA A 155 3.60 4.54 -21.86
CA ALA A 155 2.75 5.16 -22.87
C ALA A 155 1.26 4.96 -22.55
N ARG A 156 0.86 3.75 -22.14
CA ARG A 156 -0.50 3.43 -21.70
C ARG A 156 -0.92 4.22 -20.47
N ALA A 157 -0.05 4.29 -19.45
CA ALA A 157 -0.30 5.06 -18.23
C ALA A 157 -0.51 6.54 -18.57
N ARG A 158 0.35 7.11 -19.41
CA ARG A 158 0.25 8.51 -19.86
C ARG A 158 -1.05 8.78 -20.62
N ARG A 159 -1.39 7.97 -21.61
CA ARG A 159 -2.65 8.09 -22.38
C ARG A 159 -3.89 7.96 -21.49
N SER A 160 -3.79 7.20 -20.40
CA SER A 160 -4.88 6.96 -19.46
C SER A 160 -4.93 7.99 -18.31
N GLY A 161 -4.14 9.07 -18.41
CA GLY A 161 -4.17 10.17 -17.44
C GLY A 161 -3.65 9.77 -16.06
N PHE A 162 -2.68 8.87 -15.98
CA PHE A 162 -1.91 8.65 -14.76
C PHE A 162 -0.95 9.83 -14.56
N GLU A 163 -1.04 10.48 -13.40
CA GLU A 163 -0.33 11.73 -13.13
C GLU A 163 1.07 11.51 -12.54
N ALA A 164 1.32 10.38 -11.89
CA ALA A 164 2.59 10.08 -11.25
C ALA A 164 3.04 8.64 -11.50
N LEU A 165 4.35 8.43 -11.51
CA LEU A 165 5.01 7.14 -11.64
C LEU A 165 5.74 6.81 -10.33
N VAL A 166 5.58 5.58 -9.86
CA VAL A 166 6.23 5.05 -8.66
C VAL A 166 7.13 3.88 -9.06
N LEU A 167 8.45 4.05 -9.05
CA LEU A 167 9.39 2.96 -9.25
C LEU A 167 9.60 2.19 -7.95
N THR A 168 9.25 0.91 -7.92
CA THR A 168 9.54 0.05 -6.77
C THR A 168 10.87 -0.68 -6.97
N ALA A 169 11.87 -0.34 -6.18
CA ALA A 169 13.22 -0.92 -6.26
C ALA A 169 13.46 -2.08 -5.27
N ASP A 170 12.64 -2.20 -4.22
CA ASP A 170 12.83 -3.17 -3.11
C ASP A 170 12.35 -4.61 -3.40
N ALA A 171 11.96 -4.92 -4.64
CA ALA A 171 11.38 -6.21 -5.01
C ALA A 171 11.96 -6.87 -6.28
N VAL A 172 13.21 -6.54 -6.61
CA VAL A 172 13.97 -7.24 -7.68
C VAL A 172 14.30 -8.70 -7.30
N HIS A 173 14.37 -8.97 -5.99
CA HIS A 173 14.36 -10.30 -5.40
C HIS A 173 13.13 -10.44 -4.52
N TYR A 174 12.38 -11.53 -4.61
CA TYR A 174 11.21 -11.73 -3.76
C TYR A 174 11.60 -12.19 -2.36
N GLY A 175 10.96 -11.60 -1.33
CA GLY A 175 11.09 -12.07 0.04
C GLY A 175 10.53 -13.48 0.23
N ASN A 176 11.11 -14.24 1.18
CA ASN A 176 10.67 -15.59 1.52
C ASN A 176 9.36 -15.56 2.34
N ARG A 177 8.22 -15.44 1.66
CA ARG A 177 6.88 -15.43 2.27
C ARG A 177 6.43 -16.87 2.58
N GLU A 178 6.69 -17.35 3.78
CA GLU A 178 6.46 -18.75 4.15
C GLU A 178 4.98 -19.13 4.20
N TRP A 179 4.12 -18.22 4.66
CA TRP A 179 2.66 -18.44 4.68
C TRP A 179 2.08 -18.69 3.30
N ASP A 180 2.58 -17.96 2.28
CA ASP A 180 2.21 -18.19 0.89
C ASP A 180 2.60 -19.62 0.48
N ARG A 181 3.85 -20.02 0.72
CA ARG A 181 4.37 -21.35 0.35
C ARG A 181 3.61 -22.49 1.02
N ARG A 182 3.19 -22.34 2.28
CA ARG A 182 2.44 -23.35 3.04
C ARG A 182 1.11 -23.70 2.37
N SER A 183 0.48 -22.76 1.67
CA SER A 183 -0.82 -22.97 1.04
C SER A 183 -0.78 -23.84 -0.23
N TYR A 184 0.40 -24.02 -0.85
CA TYR A 184 0.55 -24.67 -2.16
C TYR A 184 1.40 -25.95 -2.12
N ARG A 185 1.18 -26.86 -3.09
CA ARG A 185 1.98 -28.08 -3.37
C ARG A 185 2.98 -27.88 -4.53
N GLY A 186 3.21 -26.64 -4.95
CA GLY A 186 3.97 -26.27 -6.16
C GLY A 186 3.07 -25.67 -7.25
N ALA A 187 3.64 -24.86 -8.16
CA ALA A 187 2.95 -24.21 -9.29
C ALA A 187 1.58 -23.57 -8.95
N LEU A 188 1.46 -22.94 -7.78
CA LEU A 188 0.21 -22.36 -7.25
C LEU A 188 -0.98 -23.35 -7.13
N ARG A 189 -0.72 -24.67 -7.08
CA ARG A 189 -1.75 -25.69 -6.82
C ARG A 189 -2.01 -25.78 -5.32
N LEU A 190 -3.23 -25.45 -4.90
CA LEU A 190 -3.62 -25.47 -3.49
C LEU A 190 -3.51 -26.88 -2.89
N ARG A 191 -3.10 -26.97 -1.63
CA ARG A 191 -3.17 -28.21 -0.85
C ARG A 191 -4.62 -28.63 -0.63
N TRP A 192 -4.90 -29.93 -0.50
CA TRP A 192 -6.25 -30.44 -0.23
C TRP A 192 -6.94 -29.79 0.98
N GLY A 193 -6.22 -29.59 2.09
CA GLY A 193 -6.76 -28.87 3.25
C GLY A 193 -7.19 -27.43 2.94
N ARG A 194 -6.49 -26.74 2.03
CA ARG A 194 -6.86 -25.40 1.56
C ARG A 194 -8.05 -25.43 0.60
N LEU A 195 -8.20 -26.48 -0.20
CA LEU A 195 -9.39 -26.64 -1.05
C LEU A 195 -10.66 -26.84 -0.20
N LEU A 196 -10.57 -27.61 0.89
CA LEU A 196 -11.65 -27.73 1.87
C LEU A 196 -11.97 -26.37 2.52
N ASP A 197 -10.94 -25.60 2.87
CA ASP A 197 -11.12 -24.24 3.37
C ASP A 197 -11.81 -23.32 2.33
N VAL A 198 -11.41 -23.35 1.06
CA VAL A 198 -12.08 -22.61 -0.02
C VAL A 198 -13.56 -22.97 -0.12
N ALA A 199 -13.91 -24.26 -0.03
CA ALA A 199 -15.31 -24.71 -0.07
C ALA A 199 -16.16 -24.14 1.09
N ARG A 200 -15.54 -23.81 2.23
CA ARG A 200 -16.20 -23.17 3.38
C ARG A 200 -16.49 -21.68 3.18
N HIS A 201 -16.02 -21.09 2.07
CA HIS A 201 -16.22 -19.69 1.73
C HIS A 201 -17.07 -19.50 0.46
N PRO A 202 -18.33 -19.99 0.42
CA PRO A 202 -19.14 -20.03 -0.81
C PRO A 202 -19.39 -18.64 -1.42
N ARG A 203 -19.52 -17.62 -0.56
CA ARG A 203 -19.67 -16.23 -1.01
C ARG A 203 -18.42 -15.70 -1.72
N TRP A 204 -17.23 -16.16 -1.36
CA TRP A 204 -15.98 -15.79 -2.04
C TRP A 204 -15.85 -16.59 -3.33
N VAL A 205 -16.11 -17.90 -3.30
CA VAL A 205 -16.09 -18.76 -4.49
C VAL A 205 -17.00 -18.20 -5.58
N ARG A 206 -18.25 -17.88 -5.25
CA ARG A 206 -19.18 -17.29 -6.22
C ARG A 206 -18.68 -15.96 -6.78
N ALA A 207 -18.17 -15.08 -5.92
CA ALA A 207 -17.77 -13.73 -6.33
C ALA A 207 -16.48 -13.71 -7.15
N VAL A 208 -15.47 -14.50 -6.76
CA VAL A 208 -14.13 -14.46 -7.37
C VAL A 208 -13.98 -15.54 -8.45
N MET A 209 -14.42 -16.77 -8.18
CA MET A 209 -14.26 -17.90 -9.11
C MET A 209 -15.39 -18.02 -10.13
N GLY A 210 -16.58 -17.48 -9.81
CA GLY A 210 -17.77 -17.60 -10.65
C GLY A 210 -17.68 -16.96 -12.03
N GLN A 211 -16.63 -16.15 -12.29
CA GLN A 211 -16.38 -15.48 -13.57
C GLN A 211 -15.11 -16.00 -14.24
N GLY A 212 -15.02 -17.33 -14.43
CA GLY A 212 -13.91 -17.96 -15.14
C GLY A 212 -12.65 -18.18 -14.29
N GLY A 213 -12.79 -18.32 -12.97
CA GLY A 213 -11.68 -18.62 -12.07
C GLY A 213 -10.92 -17.38 -11.57
N LEU A 214 -9.70 -17.59 -11.06
CA LEU A 214 -8.88 -16.51 -10.52
C LEU A 214 -8.55 -15.47 -11.60
N PRO A 215 -8.66 -14.16 -11.28
CA PRO A 215 -8.32 -13.11 -12.24
C PRO A 215 -6.82 -13.14 -12.56
N GLY A 216 -6.49 -12.98 -13.85
CA GLY A 216 -5.12 -12.83 -14.34
C GLY A 216 -4.57 -11.42 -14.13
N PHE A 217 -3.33 -11.18 -14.55
CA PHE A 217 -2.67 -9.88 -14.40
C PHE A 217 -2.86 -9.02 -15.66
N ALA A 218 -3.91 -8.21 -15.69
CA ALA A 218 -4.40 -7.55 -16.92
C ALA A 218 -3.39 -6.60 -17.57
N ASN A 219 -2.52 -5.95 -16.78
CA ASN A 219 -1.47 -5.08 -17.33
C ASN A 219 -0.43 -5.83 -18.15
N LEU A 220 -0.13 -7.07 -17.76
CA LEU A 220 0.92 -7.89 -18.36
C LEU A 220 0.39 -8.95 -19.31
N ALA A 221 -0.93 -9.20 -19.31
CA ALA A 221 -1.59 -10.15 -20.18
C ALA A 221 -1.22 -10.00 -21.68
N PRO A 222 -1.10 -8.77 -22.24
CA PRO A 222 -0.73 -8.59 -23.65
C PRO A 222 0.67 -9.10 -24.01
N TYR A 223 1.58 -9.22 -23.04
CA TYR A 223 2.97 -9.63 -23.26
C TYR A 223 3.21 -11.11 -22.93
N LEU A 224 2.17 -11.83 -22.51
CA LEU A 224 2.28 -13.25 -22.25
C LEU A 224 2.38 -14.04 -23.56
N PRO A 225 3.25 -15.06 -23.63
CA PRO A 225 3.31 -15.94 -24.79
C PRO A 225 1.93 -16.55 -25.12
N ALA A 226 1.57 -16.59 -26.40
CA ALA A 226 0.28 -17.08 -26.88
C ALA A 226 -0.01 -18.53 -26.43
N GLY A 227 -1.28 -18.80 -26.04
CA GLY A 227 -1.75 -20.14 -25.64
C GLY A 227 -1.46 -20.54 -24.18
N GLN A 228 -1.13 -19.60 -23.29
CA GLN A 228 -0.58 -19.91 -21.95
C GLN A 228 -1.30 -19.22 -20.77
N GLY A 229 -2.64 -19.20 -20.78
CA GLY A 229 -3.48 -18.42 -19.85
C GLY A 229 -3.62 -18.91 -18.39
N SER A 230 -2.59 -19.47 -17.75
CA SER A 230 -2.67 -19.81 -16.32
C SER A 230 -1.97 -18.77 -15.43
N VAL A 231 -2.59 -18.47 -14.28
CA VAL A 231 -2.04 -17.54 -13.27
C VAL A 231 -0.61 -17.93 -12.87
N ALA A 232 -0.34 -19.22 -12.70
CA ALA A 232 0.98 -19.74 -12.33
C ALA A 232 2.05 -19.41 -13.38
N ARG A 233 1.73 -19.48 -14.67
CA ARG A 233 2.66 -19.12 -15.74
C ARG A 233 2.86 -17.62 -15.84
N THR A 234 1.83 -16.82 -15.57
CA THR A 234 1.99 -15.36 -15.50
C THR A 234 2.93 -14.96 -14.36
N VAL A 235 2.80 -15.59 -13.19
CA VAL A 235 3.74 -15.37 -12.06
C VAL A 235 5.17 -15.74 -12.45
N ALA A 236 5.37 -16.87 -13.15
CA ALA A 236 6.69 -17.27 -13.63
C ALA A 236 7.26 -16.30 -14.67
N PHE A 237 6.43 -15.78 -15.58
CA PHE A 237 6.82 -14.74 -16.54
C PHE A 237 7.26 -13.46 -15.83
N ILE A 238 6.48 -13.00 -14.84
CA ILE A 238 6.82 -11.82 -14.03
C ILE A 238 8.18 -12.01 -13.36
N ASP A 239 8.41 -13.14 -12.69
CA ASP A 239 9.70 -13.43 -12.02
C ASP A 239 10.88 -13.44 -13.00
N GLY A 240 10.70 -14.04 -14.19
CA GLY A 240 11.72 -14.05 -15.24
C GLY A 240 12.00 -12.67 -15.85
N GLN A 241 11.05 -11.75 -15.78
CA GLN A 241 11.17 -10.39 -16.29
C GLN A 241 11.71 -9.40 -15.26
N MET A 242 11.84 -9.75 -13.97
CA MET A 242 12.42 -8.82 -12.99
C MET A 242 13.89 -8.51 -13.31
N ASP A 243 14.19 -7.23 -13.47
CA ASP A 243 15.55 -6.74 -13.68
C ASP A 243 16.32 -6.77 -12.36
N ARG A 244 17.25 -7.72 -12.24
CA ARG A 244 18.08 -7.91 -11.03
C ARG A 244 19.35 -7.07 -11.04
N ALA A 245 19.61 -6.38 -12.15
CA ALA A 245 20.76 -5.48 -12.31
C ALA A 245 20.32 -4.01 -12.23
N LEU A 246 19.26 -3.73 -11.48
CA LEU A 246 18.76 -2.37 -11.29
C LEU A 246 19.81 -1.49 -10.61
N ASP A 247 20.13 -0.37 -11.23
CA ASP A 247 21.03 0.65 -10.72
C ASP A 247 20.43 2.06 -10.88
N TRP A 248 21.17 3.08 -10.47
CA TRP A 248 20.74 4.47 -10.56
C TRP A 248 20.57 4.97 -12.01
N ALA A 249 21.32 4.39 -12.97
CA ALA A 249 21.18 4.73 -14.38
C ALA A 249 19.80 4.34 -14.94
N PHE A 250 19.14 3.34 -14.36
CA PHE A 250 17.74 3.05 -14.69
C PHE A 250 16.80 4.18 -14.26
N LEU A 251 17.06 4.84 -13.13
CA LEU A 251 16.23 5.97 -12.68
C LEU A 251 16.42 7.17 -13.63
N ASP A 252 17.64 7.46 -14.07
CA ASP A 252 17.92 8.47 -15.10
C ASP A 252 17.20 8.16 -16.41
N TRP A 253 17.29 6.91 -16.87
CA TRP A 253 16.59 6.45 -18.06
C TRP A 253 15.08 6.60 -17.90
N LEU A 254 14.52 6.24 -16.74
CA LEU A 254 13.09 6.35 -16.49
C LEU A 254 12.62 7.82 -16.47
N ARG A 255 13.43 8.70 -15.86
CA ARG A 255 13.20 10.15 -15.85
C ARG A 255 13.15 10.72 -17.27
N ALA A 256 13.98 10.22 -18.19
CA ALA A 256 13.97 10.65 -19.59
C ALA A 256 12.72 10.19 -20.38
N HIS A 257 11.95 9.23 -19.87
CA HIS A 257 10.76 8.67 -20.53
C HIS A 257 9.43 8.98 -19.82
N TRP A 258 9.49 9.72 -18.71
CA TRP A 258 8.33 10.15 -17.95
C TRP A 258 8.53 11.62 -17.57
N ASP A 259 7.54 12.48 -17.80
CA ASP A 259 7.68 13.93 -17.51
C ASP A 259 6.88 14.39 -16.28
N GLY A 260 6.01 13.53 -15.74
CA GLY A 260 5.24 13.82 -14.53
C GLY A 260 6.01 13.49 -13.24
N PRO A 261 5.42 13.70 -12.06
CA PRO A 261 6.00 13.25 -10.80
C PRO A 261 6.53 11.81 -10.85
N LEU A 262 7.79 11.63 -10.45
CA LEU A 262 8.50 10.36 -10.37
C LEU A 262 8.93 10.09 -8.93
N LEU A 263 8.48 8.99 -8.35
CA LEU A 263 8.79 8.61 -6.99
C LEU A 263 9.61 7.32 -6.94
N LEU A 264 10.66 7.30 -6.11
CA LEU A 264 11.38 6.07 -5.79
C LEU A 264 10.81 5.44 -4.51
N LYS A 265 10.36 4.19 -4.59
CA LYS A 265 9.78 3.43 -3.47
C LYS A 265 10.70 2.30 -3.01
N GLY A 266 10.79 2.15 -1.69
CA GLY A 266 11.58 1.10 -1.05
C GLY A 266 12.83 1.63 -0.34
N VAL A 267 12.90 2.94 -0.12
CA VAL A 267 14.07 3.60 0.46
C VAL A 267 14.00 3.51 1.99
N LEU A 268 15.09 3.05 2.60
CA LEU A 268 15.25 2.97 4.07
C LEU A 268 16.49 3.71 4.58
N ARG A 269 17.30 4.27 3.67
CA ARG A 269 18.55 4.94 4.00
C ARG A 269 18.57 6.37 3.49
N ALA A 270 19.26 7.24 4.22
CA ALA A 270 19.39 8.65 3.89
C ALA A 270 20.23 8.90 2.63
N ASP A 271 21.30 8.14 2.43
CA ASP A 271 22.14 8.21 1.24
C ASP A 271 21.39 7.79 -0.03
N ASP A 272 20.61 6.71 0.04
CA ASP A 272 19.73 6.30 -1.07
C ASP A 272 18.69 7.37 -1.42
N ALA A 273 18.13 8.05 -0.41
CA ALA A 273 17.19 9.14 -0.66
C ALA A 273 17.86 10.33 -1.37
N LEU A 274 19.07 10.71 -0.94
CA LEU A 274 19.87 11.75 -1.60
C LEU A 274 20.20 11.37 -3.05
N GLN A 275 20.60 10.12 -3.30
CA GLN A 275 20.84 9.61 -4.65
C GLN A 275 19.56 9.66 -5.51
N ALA A 276 18.42 9.25 -4.97
CA ALA A 276 17.15 9.28 -5.71
C ALA A 276 16.84 10.69 -6.25
N PHE A 277 17.00 11.73 -5.41
CA PHE A 277 16.81 13.12 -5.84
C PHE A 277 17.89 13.57 -6.83
N ALA A 278 19.15 13.14 -6.66
CA ALA A 278 20.24 13.45 -7.60
C ALA A 278 19.99 12.87 -9.01
N HIS A 279 19.28 11.74 -9.08
CA HIS A 279 18.88 11.04 -10.31
C HIS A 279 17.46 11.40 -10.79
N GLY A 280 16.92 12.55 -10.34
CA GLY A 280 15.70 13.15 -10.90
C GLY A 280 14.37 12.63 -10.36
N ALA A 281 14.36 11.91 -9.23
CA ALA A 281 13.11 11.65 -8.51
C ALA A 281 12.53 12.96 -7.95
N ASP A 282 11.22 13.14 -8.06
CA ASP A 282 10.48 14.26 -7.48
C ASP A 282 10.06 13.96 -6.02
N GLY A 283 10.16 12.70 -5.60
CA GLY A 283 9.87 12.27 -4.24
C GLY A 283 10.37 10.86 -3.92
N VAL A 284 10.38 10.54 -2.64
CA VAL A 284 10.77 9.21 -2.14
C VAL A 284 9.66 8.64 -1.26
N ILE A 285 9.39 7.35 -1.40
CA ILE A 285 8.49 6.60 -0.50
C ILE A 285 9.35 5.73 0.42
N VAL A 286 9.43 6.13 1.69
CA VAL A 286 10.09 5.40 2.76
C VAL A 286 9.30 4.13 3.05
N SER A 287 9.88 2.97 2.74
CA SER A 287 9.14 1.71 2.66
C SER A 287 10.06 0.50 2.82
N ASN A 288 9.58 -0.52 3.53
CA ASN A 288 10.14 -1.88 3.56
C ASN A 288 9.16 -2.90 2.93
N HIS A 289 8.36 -2.43 1.97
CA HIS A 289 7.31 -3.21 1.32
C HIS A 289 6.27 -3.79 2.29
N GLY A 290 6.07 -3.14 3.44
CA GLY A 290 5.19 -3.63 4.51
C GLY A 290 5.68 -4.93 5.15
N GLY A 291 7.00 -5.12 5.27
CA GLY A 291 7.64 -6.28 5.90
C GLY A 291 7.54 -7.57 5.08
N ARG A 292 7.49 -7.46 3.74
CA ARG A 292 7.27 -8.60 2.83
C ARG A 292 8.51 -9.04 2.06
N GLN A 293 9.62 -8.31 2.19
CA GLN A 293 10.80 -8.45 1.36
C GLN A 293 11.99 -8.95 2.16
N LEU A 294 12.76 -8.06 2.79
CA LEU A 294 13.88 -8.42 3.67
C LEU A 294 13.39 -8.46 5.12
N ASP A 295 13.38 -9.63 5.77
CA ASP A 295 13.10 -9.69 7.21
C ASP A 295 14.36 -9.35 8.03
N GLY A 296 14.17 -8.73 9.20
CA GLY A 296 15.25 -8.08 9.95
C GLY A 296 15.59 -6.66 9.50
N ALA A 297 14.87 -6.10 8.51
CA ALA A 297 15.00 -4.70 8.14
C ALA A 297 14.38 -3.77 9.20
N ILE A 298 14.83 -2.51 9.25
CA ILE A 298 14.23 -1.50 10.12
C ILE A 298 12.77 -1.20 9.71
N ALA A 299 11.96 -0.75 10.66
CA ALA A 299 10.64 -0.22 10.35
C ALA A 299 10.78 1.07 9.51
N SER A 300 9.89 1.26 8.53
CA SER A 300 9.92 2.46 7.67
C SER A 300 9.80 3.76 8.47
N LEU A 301 9.01 3.74 9.56
CA LEU A 301 8.86 4.90 10.45
C LEU A 301 10.18 5.29 11.14
N ASP A 302 11.02 4.31 11.46
CA ASP A 302 12.29 4.57 12.15
C ASP A 302 13.35 5.13 11.21
N ALA A 303 13.25 4.87 9.90
CA ALA A 303 14.08 5.49 8.87
C ALA A 303 13.72 6.96 8.59
N LEU A 304 12.44 7.32 8.77
CA LEU A 304 11.86 8.56 8.23
C LEU A 304 12.56 9.84 8.70
N ALA A 305 12.80 9.98 10.01
CA ALA A 305 13.35 11.21 10.57
C ALA A 305 14.81 11.44 10.10
N ALA A 306 15.61 10.38 9.98
CA ALA A 306 16.98 10.46 9.48
C ALA A 306 17.01 10.83 7.99
N ILE A 307 16.10 10.25 7.20
CA ILE A 307 15.95 10.61 5.78
C ILE A 307 15.55 12.08 5.66
N ARG A 308 14.52 12.53 6.39
CA ARG A 308 14.10 13.95 6.40
C ARG A 308 15.24 14.89 6.75
N ALA A 309 16.02 14.57 7.78
CA ALA A 309 17.16 15.39 8.18
C ALA A 309 18.21 15.53 7.06
N ALA A 310 18.44 14.47 6.28
CA ALA A 310 19.41 14.48 5.18
C ALA A 310 18.91 15.23 3.94
N VAL A 311 17.65 15.03 3.54
CA VAL A 311 17.13 15.60 2.27
C VAL A 311 16.57 17.03 2.43
N GLY A 312 16.43 17.51 3.67
CA GLY A 312 15.92 18.85 3.99
C GLY A 312 14.41 19.00 3.79
N PRO A 313 13.79 20.11 4.20
CA PRO A 313 12.33 20.26 4.27
C PRO A 313 11.62 20.41 2.90
N ALA A 314 12.35 20.75 1.83
CA ALA A 314 11.76 20.96 0.50
C ALA A 314 11.54 19.65 -0.28
N ALA A 315 12.23 18.58 0.11
CA ALA A 315 12.11 17.28 -0.55
C ALA A 315 10.77 16.61 -0.22
N THR A 316 10.09 16.04 -1.22
CA THR A 316 8.82 15.33 -1.01
C THR A 316 9.09 13.91 -0.47
N LEU A 317 8.67 13.63 0.76
CA LEU A 317 8.76 12.31 1.39
C LEU A 317 7.38 11.75 1.70
N LEU A 318 7.14 10.54 1.24
CA LEU A 318 5.98 9.75 1.59
C LEU A 318 6.43 8.56 2.44
N LEU A 319 5.50 8.00 3.21
CA LEU A 319 5.77 6.79 3.99
C LEU A 319 4.69 5.74 3.78
N ASP A 320 5.09 4.47 3.64
CA ASP A 320 4.19 3.33 3.83
C ASP A 320 4.73 2.36 4.88
N GLY A 321 3.98 1.29 5.16
CA GLY A 321 4.37 0.26 6.11
C GLY A 321 3.79 0.52 7.49
N GLY A 322 2.90 -0.37 7.96
CA GLY A 322 2.39 -0.34 9.33
C GLY A 322 1.15 0.53 9.60
N ILE A 323 0.73 1.49 8.77
CA ILE A 323 -0.43 2.37 9.06
C ILE A 323 -1.75 1.58 9.28
N ARG A 324 -2.42 1.78 10.43
CA ARG A 324 -3.76 1.23 10.76
C ARG A 324 -4.66 2.16 11.56
N ARG A 325 -4.16 3.32 11.98
CA ARG A 325 -4.92 4.33 12.73
C ARG A 325 -4.64 5.72 12.20
N GLY A 326 -5.57 6.65 12.42
CA GLY A 326 -5.35 8.08 12.15
C GLY A 326 -4.19 8.67 12.97
N THR A 327 -3.92 8.12 14.14
CA THR A 327 -2.73 8.47 14.95
C THR A 327 -1.42 8.04 14.29
N ASP A 328 -1.42 6.96 13.51
CA ASP A 328 -0.24 6.52 12.75
C ASP A 328 0.07 7.54 11.64
N ILE A 329 -0.96 8.06 10.96
CA ILE A 329 -0.83 9.15 9.98
C ILE A 329 -0.18 10.38 10.64
N ALA A 330 -0.74 10.85 11.75
CA ALA A 330 -0.22 12.03 12.44
C ALA A 330 1.23 11.87 12.92
N LYS A 331 1.63 10.68 13.38
CA LYS A 331 3.02 10.39 13.76
C LYS A 331 3.97 10.45 12.57
N ALA A 332 3.59 9.88 11.43
CA ALA A 332 4.41 9.93 10.22
C ALA A 332 4.61 11.38 9.76
N LEU A 333 3.55 12.19 9.75
CA LEU A 333 3.66 13.61 9.38
C LEU A 333 4.52 14.39 10.37
N ALA A 334 4.33 14.18 11.68
CA ALA A 334 5.16 14.81 12.71
C ALA A 334 6.66 14.47 12.61
N LEU A 335 6.98 13.30 12.05
CA LEU A 335 8.35 12.84 11.80
C LEU A 335 8.90 13.31 10.44
N GLY A 336 8.11 14.02 9.63
CA GLY A 336 8.55 14.67 8.40
C GLY A 336 8.08 14.05 7.09
N ALA A 337 7.09 13.14 7.10
CA ALA A 337 6.40 12.75 5.88
C ALA A 337 5.42 13.85 5.43
N ASP A 338 5.22 14.01 4.13
CA ASP A 338 4.24 14.90 3.52
C ASP A 338 2.88 14.21 3.31
N ALA A 339 2.91 12.88 3.11
CA ALA A 339 1.73 12.01 3.07
C ALA A 339 2.11 10.57 3.40
N VAL A 340 1.11 9.73 3.69
CA VAL A 340 1.31 8.28 3.85
C VAL A 340 0.64 7.49 2.74
N LEU A 341 1.07 6.25 2.50
CA LEU A 341 0.34 5.29 1.68
C LEU A 341 -0.18 4.15 2.56
N THR A 342 -1.41 3.74 2.28
CA THR A 342 -2.04 2.60 2.96
C THR A 342 -2.28 1.43 2.01
N GLY A 343 -1.77 0.26 2.37
CA GLY A 343 -2.03 -0.99 1.65
C GLY A 343 -3.03 -1.86 2.42
N ARG A 344 -2.53 -2.62 3.40
CA ARG A 344 -3.35 -3.61 4.14
C ARG A 344 -4.61 -3.02 4.79
N ALA A 345 -4.63 -1.77 5.26
CA ALA A 345 -5.82 -1.22 5.92
C ALA A 345 -7.03 -1.14 4.96
N THR A 346 -6.83 -0.61 3.75
CA THR A 346 -7.86 -0.54 2.71
C THR A 346 -8.14 -1.90 2.09
N LEU A 347 -7.13 -2.78 1.99
CA LEU A 347 -7.30 -4.15 1.53
C LEU A 347 -8.09 -5.04 2.50
N PHE A 348 -7.95 -4.84 3.82
CA PHE A 348 -8.81 -5.51 4.78
C PHE A 348 -10.26 -5.07 4.61
N GLY A 349 -10.50 -3.77 4.36
CA GLY A 349 -11.80 -3.28 3.93
C GLY A 349 -12.30 -3.96 2.67
N LEU A 350 -11.47 -4.03 1.62
CA LEU A 350 -11.79 -4.67 0.35
C LEU A 350 -12.18 -6.16 0.54
N ALA A 351 -11.37 -6.91 1.28
CA ALA A 351 -11.61 -8.32 1.56
C ALA A 351 -12.88 -8.54 2.40
N ALA A 352 -13.18 -7.63 3.34
CA ALA A 352 -14.36 -7.70 4.19
C ALA A 352 -15.67 -7.41 3.43
N GLY A 353 -15.67 -6.41 2.55
CA GLY A 353 -16.91 -5.86 1.98
C GLY A 353 -16.80 -5.22 0.60
N GLY A 354 -15.75 -5.50 -0.17
CA GLY A 354 -15.50 -4.89 -1.47
C GLY A 354 -15.28 -3.39 -1.36
N GLU A 355 -15.77 -2.63 -2.34
CA GLU A 355 -15.65 -1.17 -2.37
C GLU A 355 -16.18 -0.49 -1.11
N ALA A 356 -17.33 -0.93 -0.58
CA ALA A 356 -17.91 -0.35 0.63
C ALA A 356 -16.99 -0.51 1.85
N GLY A 357 -16.26 -1.63 1.93
CA GLY A 357 -15.29 -1.84 3.00
C GLY A 357 -14.01 -1.03 2.81
N ALA A 358 -13.53 -0.88 1.57
CA ALA A 358 -12.40 -0.01 1.27
C ALA A 358 -12.70 1.45 1.60
N ARG A 359 -13.90 1.95 1.23
CA ARG A 359 -14.40 3.27 1.63
C ARG A 359 -14.46 3.40 3.14
N ARG A 360 -15.02 2.41 3.84
CA ARG A 360 -15.07 2.41 5.31
C ARG A 360 -13.69 2.51 5.95
N ALA A 361 -12.67 1.83 5.39
CA ALA A 361 -11.31 1.95 5.89
C ALA A 361 -10.77 3.40 5.77
N LEU A 362 -11.03 4.08 4.65
CA LEU A 362 -10.64 5.48 4.46
C LEU A 362 -11.41 6.41 5.41
N ASP A 363 -12.72 6.22 5.57
CA ASP A 363 -13.55 7.01 6.49
C ASP A 363 -13.04 6.89 7.93
N LEU A 364 -12.70 5.67 8.36
CA LEU A 364 -12.16 5.40 9.69
C LEU A 364 -10.82 6.11 9.91
N LEU A 365 -9.90 6.00 8.94
CA LEU A 365 -8.59 6.65 9.02
C LEU A 365 -8.73 8.19 9.04
N GLY A 366 -9.61 8.75 8.19
CA GLY A 366 -9.88 10.18 8.15
C GLY A 366 -10.50 10.70 9.45
N ALA A 367 -11.53 10.03 9.98
CA ALA A 367 -12.19 10.42 11.23
C ALA A 367 -11.28 10.28 12.45
N GLU A 368 -10.40 9.28 12.47
CA GLU A 368 -9.37 9.15 13.51
C GLU A 368 -8.30 10.22 13.40
N PHE A 369 -7.88 10.58 12.18
CA PHE A 369 -6.89 11.63 11.95
C PHE A 369 -7.44 13.00 12.37
N ASP A 370 -8.67 13.34 11.98
CA ASP A 370 -9.38 14.54 12.43
C ASP A 370 -9.41 14.67 13.96
N ARG A 371 -9.85 13.61 14.64
CA ARG A 371 -9.86 13.56 16.10
C ARG A 371 -8.46 13.66 16.69
N THR A 372 -7.45 13.12 16.03
CA THR A 372 -6.05 13.24 16.49
C THR A 372 -5.57 14.68 16.42
N LEU A 373 -5.81 15.39 15.31
CA LEU A 373 -5.51 16.81 15.19
C LEU A 373 -6.22 17.64 16.26
N ALA A 374 -7.52 17.36 16.49
CA ALA A 374 -8.30 18.03 17.52
C ALA A 374 -7.68 17.87 18.93
N LEU A 375 -7.29 16.64 19.28
CA LEU A 375 -6.69 16.33 20.58
C LEU A 375 -5.27 16.89 20.74
N LEU A 376 -4.57 17.14 19.64
CA LEU A 376 -3.24 17.77 19.63
C LEU A 376 -3.32 19.31 19.51
N GLY A 377 -4.53 19.88 19.42
CA GLY A 377 -4.70 21.31 19.21
C GLY A 377 -4.20 21.81 17.86
N CYS A 378 -4.09 20.94 16.85
CA CYS A 378 -3.66 21.28 15.50
C CYS A 378 -4.86 21.60 14.62
N THR A 379 -4.83 22.71 13.89
CA THR A 379 -5.88 23.05 12.91
C THR A 379 -5.57 22.58 11.49
N ALA A 380 -4.32 22.20 11.23
CA ALA A 380 -3.91 21.64 9.95
C ALA A 380 -2.73 20.65 10.10
N PRO A 381 -2.48 19.79 9.08
CA PRO A 381 -1.41 18.80 9.16
C PRO A 381 -0.01 19.40 9.30
N GLU A 382 0.21 20.60 8.77
CA GLU A 382 1.52 21.28 8.79
C GLU A 382 1.94 21.73 10.20
N GLU A 383 1.00 21.75 11.16
CA GLU A 383 1.31 22.03 12.57
C GLU A 383 1.85 20.81 13.33
N LEU A 384 1.77 19.62 12.74
CA LEU A 384 2.36 18.41 13.31
C LEU A 384 3.88 18.49 13.21
N GLY A 385 4.58 18.16 14.29
CA GLY A 385 6.04 18.10 14.29
C GLY A 385 6.60 17.37 15.50
N LEU A 386 7.93 17.25 15.55
CA LEU A 386 8.66 16.54 16.62
C LEU A 386 8.32 17.06 18.02
N HIS A 387 7.95 18.33 18.17
CA HIS A 387 7.52 18.90 19.45
C HIS A 387 6.26 18.25 20.05
N LEU A 388 5.47 17.51 19.25
CA LEU A 388 4.27 16.80 19.69
C LEU A 388 4.49 15.30 19.87
N VAL A 389 5.67 14.76 19.53
CA VAL A 389 5.93 13.32 19.50
C VAL A 389 7.26 12.99 20.19
N VAL A 390 7.21 12.06 21.14
CA VAL A 390 8.40 11.53 21.82
C VAL A 390 8.53 10.03 21.62
N ALA A 391 9.76 9.53 21.72
CA ALA A 391 9.97 8.10 21.91
C ALA A 391 9.42 7.69 23.28
N ALA A 392 8.75 6.53 23.34
CA ALA A 392 8.40 5.90 24.59
C ALA A 392 9.72 5.59 25.34
N PRO A 393 9.79 5.85 26.65
CA PRO A 393 10.97 5.47 27.43
C PRO A 393 11.19 3.96 27.32
N GLU A 394 12.44 3.55 27.15
CA GLU A 394 12.82 2.14 27.24
C GLU A 394 12.50 1.66 28.66
N ILE A 395 11.47 0.83 28.80
CA ILE A 395 11.27 0.09 30.04
C ILE A 395 12.21 -1.10 29.93
N HIS A 396 13.44 -0.97 30.43
CA HIS A 396 14.26 -2.14 30.73
C HIS A 396 13.44 -3.05 31.65
N ARG A 397 12.99 -4.19 31.12
CA ARG A 397 12.31 -5.23 31.90
C ARG A 397 13.29 -6.30 32.30
#